data_AF-A0A9D3B5D1-F1
#
_entry.id   AF-A0A9D3B5D1-F1
#
_cell.length_a   1.000
_cell.length_b   1.000
_cell.length_c   1.000
_cell.angle_alpha   90.00
_cell.angle_beta   90.00
_cell.angle_gamma   90.00
#
_symmetry.space_group_name_H-M   'P 1'
#
loop_
_entity.id
_entity.type
_entity.pdbx_description
1 polymer ?
#
loop_
_entity_poly.entity_id
_entity_poly.type
_entity_poly.pdbx_seq_one_letter_code
_entity_poly.pdbx_strand_id
1 'polypeptide(L)' 'MNFKCIFPNCNYKKNDIEEEDFLKHLKEEHQEEMLEASKKENIPINMVEMMSVSNSRVFINS' A
#
# COMPACT_ATOMS: atom_id res chain seq x y z
N MET A 1 12.59 -0.98 -4.79
CA MET A 1 11.35 -1.09 -5.62
C MET A 1 10.74 0.29 -5.82
N ASN A 2 9.84 0.46 -6.80
CA ASN A 2 9.16 1.75 -7.01
C ASN A 2 7.69 1.59 -6.62
N PHE A 3 7.20 2.52 -5.80
CA PHE A 3 5.83 2.51 -5.32
C PHE A 3 5.14 3.86 -5.58
N LYS A 4 3.88 3.76 -5.98
CA LYS A 4 2.92 4.86 -6.02
C LYS A 4 1.70 4.42 -5.21
N CYS A 5 1.38 5.15 -4.16
CA CYS A 5 0.24 4.83 -3.32
C CYS A 5 -1.06 4.85 -4.15
N ILE A 6 -1.92 3.86 -3.90
CA ILE A 6 -3.20 3.68 -4.60
C ILE A 6 -4.36 4.42 -3.94
N PHE A 7 -4.18 4.92 -2.71
CA PHE A 7 -5.21 5.68 -2.02
C PHE A 7 -5.38 7.06 -2.66
N PRO A 8 -6.60 7.44 -3.07
CA PRO A 8 -6.83 8.61 -3.93
C PRO A 8 -6.46 9.94 -3.28
N ASN A 9 -6.47 10.01 -1.95
CA ASN A 9 -6.09 11.20 -1.18
C ASN A 9 -4.61 11.23 -0.80
N CYS A 10 -3.81 10.25 -1.26
CA CYS A 10 -2.39 10.14 -0.94
C CYS A 10 -1.51 10.37 -2.17
N ASN A 11 -0.60 11.34 -2.06
CA ASN A 11 0.38 11.64 -3.11
C ASN A 11 1.72 10.93 -2.89
N TYR A 12 1.78 9.95 -1.99
CA TYR A 12 3.02 9.23 -1.72
C TYR A 12 3.50 8.48 -2.97
N LYS A 13 4.70 8.84 -3.42
CA LYS A 13 5.41 8.18 -4.51
C LYS A 13 6.89 8.16 -4.18
N LYS A 14 7.48 6.98 -4.20
CA LYS A 14 8.91 6.79 -3.92
C LYS A 14 9.49 5.77 -4.89
N ASN A 15 10.68 6.10 -5.38
CA ASN A 15 11.49 5.20 -6.20
C ASN A 15 12.61 4.65 -5.32
N ASP A 16 13.06 3.45 -5.65
CA ASP A 16 14.19 2.79 -4.99
C ASP A 16 14.06 2.65 -3.46
N ILE A 17 12.88 2.26 -2.97
CA ILE A 17 12.65 1.95 -1.54
C ILE A 17 12.39 0.47 -1.30
N GLU A 18 12.59 0.00 -0.08
CA GLU A 18 12.24 -1.37 0.30
C GLU A 18 10.71 -1.52 0.43
N GLU A 19 10.23 -2.76 0.33
CA GLU A 19 8.81 -3.05 0.52
C GLU A 19 8.36 -2.73 1.95
N GLU A 20 9.23 -2.97 2.93
CA GLU A 20 8.97 -2.67 4.34
C GLU A 20 8.78 -1.18 4.61
N ASP A 21 9.53 -0.31 3.92
CA ASP A 21 9.34 1.15 4.01
C ASP A 21 7.98 1.57 3.48
N PHE A 22 7.53 0.96 2.37
CA PHE A 22 6.22 1.24 1.83
C PHE A 22 5.10 0.69 2.73
N LEU A 23 5.29 -0.50 3.28
CA LEU A 23 4.35 -1.09 4.24
C LEU A 23 4.22 -0.23 5.50
N LYS A 24 5.32 0.35 5.98
CA LYS A 24 5.30 1.30 7.10
C LYS A 24 4.44 2.53 6.76
N HIS A 25 4.61 3.11 5.57
CA HIS A 25 3.75 4.21 5.12
C HIS A 25 2.25 3.82 5.13
N LEU A 26 1.90 2.64 4.63
CA LEU A 26 0.50 2.16 4.66
C LEU A 26 -0.02 2.05 6.09
N LYS A 27 0.78 1.51 7.02
CA LYS A 27 0.41 1.34 8.42
C LYS A 27 0.30 2.64 9.19
N GLU A 28 1.08 3.66 8.84
CA GLU A 28 1.06 4.96 9.53
C GLU A 28 -0.04 5.87 8.98
N GLU A 29 -0.21 5.92 7.65
CA GLU A 29 -1.07 6.91 6.99
C GLU A 29 -2.43 6.34 6.53
N HIS A 30 -2.55 5.02 6.37
CA HIS A 30 -3.72 4.35 5.78
C HIS A 30 -4.27 3.19 6.63
N GLN A 31 -3.95 3.17 7.93
CA GLN A 31 -4.39 2.08 8.82
C GLN A 31 -5.92 1.95 8.86
N GLU A 32 -6.61 3.09 8.89
CA GLU A 32 -8.08 3.13 8.96
C GLU A 32 -8.69 2.58 7.67
N GLU A 33 -8.26 3.04 6.49
CA GLU A 33 -8.77 2.51 5.22
C GLU A 33 -8.49 1.01 5.06
N MET A 34 -7.32 0.53 5.50
CA MET A 34 -6.99 -0.91 5.47
C MET A 34 -7.86 -1.73 6.41
N LEU A 35 -8.17 -1.22 7.61
CA LEU A 35 -9.08 -1.87 8.55
C LEU A 35 -10.52 -1.90 8.01
N GLU A 36 -10.97 -0.82 7.39
CA GLU A 36 -12.28 -0.77 6.73
C GLU A 36 -12.37 -1.78 5.58
N ALA A 37 -11.35 -1.85 4.73
CA ALA A 37 -11.28 -2.84 3.65
C ALA A 37 -11.26 -4.28 4.18
N SER A 38 -10.47 -4.56 5.22
CA SER A 38 -10.41 -5.87 5.88
C SER A 38 -11.78 -6.31 6.39
N LYS A 39 -12.51 -5.41 7.07
CA LYS A 39 -13.87 -5.68 7.57
C LYS A 39 -14.87 -5.87 6.44
N LYS A 40 -14.82 -5.01 5.42
CA LYS A 40 -15.75 -5.03 4.28
C LYS A 40 -15.63 -6.31 3.46
N GLU A 41 -14.41 -6.71 3.14
CA GLU A 41 -14.13 -7.90 2.31
C GLU A 41 -14.05 -9.18 3.16
N ASN A 42 -14.16 -9.07 4.48
CA ASN A 42 -14.03 -10.17 5.45
C ASN A 42 -12.71 -10.96 5.31
N ILE A 43 -11.61 -10.24 5.06
CA ILE A 43 -10.26 -10.82 4.92
C ILE A 43 -9.31 -10.29 6.01
N PRO A 44 -8.25 -11.03 6.37
CA PRO A 44 -7.26 -10.55 7.33
C PRO A 44 -6.58 -9.26 6.86
N ILE A 45 -6.23 -8.37 7.81
CA ILE A 45 -5.56 -7.11 7.48
C ILE A 45 -4.23 -7.32 6.72
N ASN A 46 -3.45 -8.35 7.07
CA ASN A 46 -2.23 -8.70 6.35
C ASN A 46 -2.47 -9.00 4.85
N MET A 47 -3.66 -9.52 4.50
CA MET A 47 -4.00 -9.76 3.10
C MET A 47 -4.27 -8.44 2.37
N VAL A 48 -4.95 -7.50 3.03
CA VAL A 48 -5.16 -6.14 2.50
C VAL A 48 -3.83 -5.41 2.31
N GLU A 49 -2.92 -5.53 3.28
CA GLU A 49 -1.57 -4.96 3.20
C GLU A 49 -0.82 -5.50 1.98
N MET A 50 -0.77 -6.82 1.80
CA MET A 50 -0.11 -7.48 0.67
C MET A 50 -0.71 -7.05 -0.68
N MET A 51 -2.05 -6.96 -0.78
CA MET A 51 -2.74 -6.50 -1.98
C MET A 51 -2.41 -5.02 -2.26
N SER A 52 -2.37 -4.18 -1.23
CA SER A 52 -2.09 -2.75 -1.35
C SER A 52 -0.67 -2.49 -1.82
N VAL A 53 0.30 -3.21 -1.24
CA VAL A 53 1.71 -3.22 -1.71
C VAL A 53 1.78 -3.65 -3.17
N SER A 54 1.17 -4.78 -3.52
CA SER A 54 1.21 -5.33 -4.88
C SER A 54 0.63 -4.36 -5.92
N ASN A 55 -0.52 -3.75 -5.62
CA ASN A 55 -1.18 -2.79 -6.51
C ASN A 55 -0.46 -1.43 -6.59
N SER A 56 0.35 -1.09 -5.58
CA SER A 56 1.11 0.15 -5.54
C SER A 56 2.47 0.04 -6.24
N ARG A 57 2.94 -1.18 -6.53
CA ARG A 57 4.23 -1.41 -7.18
C ARG A 57 4.15 -1.01 -8.65
N VAL A 58 5.05 -0.12 -9.06
CA VAL A 58 5.16 0.33 -10.45
C VAL A 58 6.42 -0.21 -11.11
N PHE A 59 6.29 -0.71 -12.33
CA PHE A 59 7.42 -1.06 -13.18
C PHE A 59 7.76 0.17 -14.02
N ILE A 60 8.97 0.71 -13.84
CA ILE A 60 9.52 1.68 -14.79
C ILE A 60 10.00 0.88 -15.98
N ASN A 61 9.26 0.91 -17.08
CA ASN A 61 9.77 0.41 -18.36
C ASN A 61 10.79 1.45 -18.83
N SER A 62 12.09 1.10 -18.78
CA SER A 62 13.15 1.92 -19.40
C SER A 62 13.06 1.87 -20.92
#